data_AF-A0AAN7R6E4-F1
#
_entry.id   AF-A0AAN7R6E4-F1
#
_cell.length_a   1.000
_cell.length_b   1.000
_cell.length_c   1.000
_cell.angle_alpha   90.00
_cell.angle_beta   90.00
_cell.angle_gamma   90.00
#
_symmetry.space_group_name_H-M   'P 1'
#
loop_
_entity.id
_entity.type
_entity.pdbx_description
1 polymer ?
#
loop_
_entity_poly.entity_id
_entity_poly.type
_entity_poly.pdbx_seq_one_letter_code
_entity_poly.pdbx_strand_id
1 'polypeptide(L)'
;MAYDNAVSALGKICQFHRDSIDSSQVVPAWLNCLPIKGDLIEAKLVHEMLCSMAERSDTQLLGPSNQYLPKIVGIFAEVLCAGKDLATEQTTNRMISLLRQLQQTLPPSALALTWSSLQPQQQLTLQSILSS
;
A
#
# COMPACT_ATOMS: atom_id res chain seq x y z
N MET A 1 -17.17 8.51 3.29
CA MET A 1 -17.00 9.63 4.25
C MET A 1 -16.73 9.12 5.67
N ALA A 2 -17.72 8.67 6.46
CA ALA A 2 -17.43 8.26 7.86
C ALA A 2 -16.46 7.06 7.97
N TYR A 3 -16.66 6.04 7.15
CA TYR A 3 -15.76 4.88 7.08
C TYR A 3 -14.34 5.30 6.63
N ASP A 4 -14.23 6.02 5.52
CA ASP A 4 -12.97 6.54 4.96
C ASP A 4 -12.19 7.37 6.01
N ASN A 5 -12.86 8.28 6.70
CA ASN A 5 -12.27 9.08 7.79
C ASN A 5 -11.75 8.19 8.92
N ALA A 6 -12.50 7.15 9.31
CA ALA A 6 -12.06 6.22 10.36
C ALA A 6 -10.84 5.41 9.93
N VAL A 7 -10.78 4.96 8.67
CA VAL A 7 -9.62 4.26 8.11
C VAL A 7 -8.39 5.17 8.04
N SER A 8 -8.57 6.43 7.64
CA SER A 8 -7.50 7.43 7.66
C SER A 8 -7.00 7.73 9.08
N ALA A 9 -7.91 7.90 10.04
CA ALA A 9 -7.56 8.09 11.44
C ALA A 9 -6.77 6.90 11.99
N LEU A 10 -7.21 5.67 11.68
CA LEU A 10 -6.51 4.45 12.08
C LEU A 10 -5.09 4.41 11.52
N GLY A 11 -4.90 4.77 10.24
CA GLY A 11 -3.57 4.86 9.65
C GLY A 11 -2.67 5.90 10.33
N LYS A 12 -3.22 7.06 10.74
CA LYS A 12 -2.48 8.07 11.51
C LYS A 12 -2.05 7.51 12.88
N ILE A 13 -2.90 6.72 13.54
CA ILE A 13 -2.55 6.03 14.79
C ILE A 13 -1.42 5.02 14.53
N CYS A 14 -1.52 4.19 13.48
CA CYS A 14 -0.45 3.26 13.08
C CYS A 14 0.89 3.99 12.82
N GLN A 15 0.86 5.18 12.24
CA GLN A 15 2.08 5.93 11.92
C GLN A 15 2.68 6.63 13.15
N PHE A 16 1.86 7.37 13.90
CA PHE A 16 2.32 8.34 14.90
C PHE A 16 2.17 7.88 16.35
N HIS A 17 1.31 6.89 16.61
CA HIS A 17 1.00 6.39 17.96
C HIS A 17 1.11 4.86 18.04
N ARG A 18 2.05 4.30 17.30
CA ARG A 18 2.27 2.85 17.19
C ARG A 18 2.58 2.19 18.54
N ASP A 19 3.24 2.90 19.45
CA ASP A 19 3.58 2.40 20.79
C ASP A 19 2.36 2.29 21.71
N SER A 20 1.21 2.84 21.29
CA SER A 20 -0.05 2.79 22.02
C SER A 20 -1.01 1.70 21.54
N ILE A 21 -0.60 0.87 20.57
CA ILE A 21 -1.44 -0.17 19.97
C ILE A 21 -0.68 -1.49 19.82
N ASP A 22 -1.41 -2.60 19.70
CA ASP A 22 -0.85 -3.84 19.19
C ASP A 22 -0.78 -3.80 17.66
N SER A 23 0.37 -3.40 17.12
CA SER A 23 0.58 -3.29 15.66
C SER A 23 0.35 -4.61 14.94
N SER A 24 0.56 -5.77 15.58
CA SER A 24 0.36 -7.09 14.97
C SER A 24 -1.11 -7.40 14.65
N GLN A 25 -2.04 -6.71 15.33
CA GLN A 25 -3.48 -6.81 15.10
C GLN A 25 -4.00 -5.64 14.27
N VAL A 26 -3.56 -4.42 14.60
CA VAL A 26 -4.16 -3.20 14.05
C VAL A 26 -3.69 -2.92 12.62
N VAL A 27 -2.39 -3.10 12.32
CA VAL A 27 -1.86 -2.89 10.96
C VAL A 27 -2.54 -3.78 9.92
N PRO A 28 -2.65 -5.12 10.09
CA PRO A 28 -3.33 -5.94 9.10
C PRO A 28 -4.82 -5.60 8.97
N ALA A 29 -5.50 -5.24 10.06
CA ALA A 29 -6.89 -4.77 10.00
C ALA A 29 -7.01 -3.48 9.16
N TRP A 30 -6.14 -2.51 9.39
CA TRP A 30 -6.08 -1.27 8.62
C TRP A 30 -5.77 -1.52 7.14
N LEU A 31 -4.78 -2.36 6.82
CA LEU A 31 -4.45 -2.72 5.44
C LEU A 31 -5.61 -3.40 4.72
N ASN A 32 -6.43 -4.19 5.43
CA ASN A 32 -7.62 -4.82 4.86
C ASN A 32 -8.74 -3.84 4.52
N CYS A 33 -8.73 -2.64 5.10
CA CYS A 33 -9.67 -1.58 4.77
C CYS A 33 -9.27 -0.76 3.52
N LEU A 34 -8.06 -0.97 2.99
CA LEU A 34 -7.50 -0.22 1.86
C LEU A 34 -7.60 -1.00 0.53
N PRO A 35 -7.66 -0.28 -0.62
CA PRO A 35 -7.75 1.19 -0.73
C PRO A 35 -9.15 1.71 -0.41
N ILE A 36 -9.24 2.91 0.17
CA ILE A 36 -10.51 3.64 0.30
C ILE A 36 -10.79 4.44 -0.98
N LYS A 37 -12.07 4.56 -1.34
CA LYS A 37 -12.49 5.13 -2.64
C LYS A 37 -13.66 6.10 -2.54
N GLY A 38 -14.30 6.21 -1.38
CA GLY A 38 -15.52 7.01 -1.23
C GLY A 38 -15.22 8.48 -1.04
N ASP A 39 -14.34 8.79 -0.09
CA ASP A 39 -13.84 10.14 0.16
C ASP A 39 -12.48 10.34 -0.51
N LEU A 40 -12.46 11.03 -1.65
CA LEU A 40 -11.26 11.20 -2.46
C LEU A 40 -10.19 12.07 -1.78
N ILE A 41 -10.57 12.94 -0.84
CA ILE A 41 -9.61 13.74 -0.07
C ILE A 41 -8.86 12.81 0.88
N GLU A 42 -9.59 12.00 1.65
CA GLU A 42 -9.00 11.03 2.56
C GLU A 42 -8.24 9.92 1.82
N ALA A 43 -8.73 9.47 0.65
CA ALA A 43 -8.04 8.51 -0.19
C ALA A 43 -6.62 9.00 -0.53
N LYS A 44 -6.49 10.25 -1.01
CA LYS A 44 -5.19 10.81 -1.35
C LYS A 44 -4.27 10.87 -0.13
N LEU A 45 -4.78 11.30 1.02
CA LEU A 45 -4.00 11.40 2.26
C LEU A 45 -3.54 10.02 2.77
N VAL A 46 -4.44 9.03 2.84
CA VAL A 46 -4.13 7.71 3.39
C VAL A 46 -3.20 6.92 2.48
N HIS A 47 -3.36 7.03 1.16
CA HIS A 47 -2.49 6.34 0.21
C HIS A 47 -1.10 6.99 0.14
N GLU A 48 -1.00 8.31 0.28
CA GLU A 48 0.28 9.00 0.46
C GLU A 48 0.98 8.57 1.75
N MET A 49 0.23 8.45 2.85
CA MET A 49 0.76 7.96 4.13
C MET A 49 1.28 6.53 4.02
N LEU A 50 0.50 5.61 3.43
CA LEU A 50 0.93 4.23 3.18
C LEU A 50 2.21 4.19 2.34
N CYS A 51 2.27 4.97 1.26
CA CYS A 51 3.45 5.09 0.40
C CYS A 51 4.67 5.58 1.20
N SER A 52 4.50 6.61 2.02
CA SER A 52 5.57 7.16 2.86
C SER A 52 6.07 6.17 3.93
N MET A 53 5.18 5.36 4.52
CA MET A 53 5.56 4.32 5.47
C MET A 53 6.32 3.18 4.78
N ALA A 54 5.90 2.78 3.57
CA ALA A 54 6.59 1.77 2.77
C ALA A 54 8.00 2.23 2.33
N GLU A 55 8.16 3.49 1.91
CA GLU A 55 9.47 4.07 1.56
C GLU A 55 10.48 4.04 2.71
N ARG A 56 10.01 4.23 3.95
CA ARG A 56 10.85 4.15 5.14
C ARG A 56 11.17 2.71 5.56
N SER A 57 10.68 1.71 4.82
CA SER A 57 10.79 0.29 5.18
C SER A 57 10.30 0.04 6.61
N ASP A 58 9.18 0.65 6.98
CA ASP A 58 8.61 0.56 8.33
C ASP A 58 8.33 -0.91 8.69
N THR A 59 9.09 -1.45 9.65
CA THR A 59 9.07 -2.88 9.98
C THR A 59 7.73 -3.33 10.58
N GLN A 60 7.00 -2.43 11.24
CA GLN A 60 5.67 -2.74 11.76
C GLN A 60 4.62 -2.75 10.64
N LEU A 61 4.76 -1.86 9.65
CA LEU A 61 3.92 -1.89 8.45
C LEU A 61 4.14 -3.16 7.63
N LEU A 62 5.40 -3.53 7.40
CA LEU A 62 5.76 -4.68 6.57
C LEU A 62 5.46 -6.01 7.28
N GLY A 63 5.47 -5.98 8.61
CA GLY A 63 5.29 -7.15 9.46
C GLY A 63 6.52 -8.07 9.48
N PRO A 64 6.50 -9.10 10.33
CA PRO A 64 7.58 -10.09 10.38
C PRO A 64 7.86 -10.68 9.01
N SER A 65 9.14 -10.71 8.61
CA SER A 65 9.57 -11.23 7.30
C SER A 65 8.82 -10.64 6.09
N ASN A 66 8.39 -9.37 6.19
CA ASN A 66 7.63 -8.67 5.15
C ASN A 66 6.30 -9.36 4.78
N GLN A 67 5.67 -10.09 5.71
CA GLN A 67 4.45 -10.86 5.44
C GLN A 67 3.28 -10.02 4.90
N TYR A 68 3.23 -8.70 5.17
CA TYR A 68 2.17 -7.83 4.67
C TYR A 68 2.48 -7.16 3.33
N LEU A 69 3.70 -7.34 2.82
CA LEU A 69 4.13 -6.76 1.55
C LEU A 69 3.24 -7.13 0.36
N PRO A 70 2.76 -8.38 0.19
CA PRO A 70 1.82 -8.71 -0.89
C PRO A 70 0.55 -7.85 -0.87
N LYS A 71 0.00 -7.60 0.32
CA LYS A 71 -1.20 -6.78 0.49
C LYS A 71 -0.93 -5.31 0.15
N ILE A 72 0.20 -4.76 0.59
CA ILE A 72 0.62 -3.38 0.29
C ILE A 72 0.80 -3.19 -1.22
N VAL A 73 1.48 -4.12 -1.88
CA VAL A 73 1.65 -4.10 -3.34
C VAL A 73 0.30 -4.19 -4.06
N GLY A 74 -0.64 -5.00 -3.56
CA GLY A 74 -1.99 -5.05 -4.12
C GLY A 74 -2.75 -3.75 -3.99
N ILE A 75 -2.64 -3.06 -2.85
CA ILE A 75 -3.22 -1.73 -2.66
C ILE A 75 -2.62 -0.74 -3.66
N PHE A 76 -1.29 -0.71 -3.82
CA PHE A 76 -0.65 0.17 -4.81
C PHE A 76 -1.10 -0.13 -6.24
N ALA A 77 -1.14 -1.41 -6.63
CA ALA A 77 -1.61 -1.80 -7.94
C ALA A 77 -3.06 -1.35 -8.18
N GLU A 78 -3.94 -1.52 -7.19
CA GLU A 78 -5.33 -1.09 -7.28
C GLU A 78 -5.48 0.44 -7.40
N VAL A 79 -4.72 1.19 -6.61
CA VAL A 79 -4.68 2.66 -6.68
C VAL A 79 -4.21 3.11 -8.07
N LEU A 80 -3.17 2.47 -8.60
CA LEU A 80 -2.64 2.77 -9.94
C LEU A 80 -3.62 2.36 -11.06
N CYS A 81 -4.37 1.27 -10.89
CA CYS A 81 -5.45 0.89 -11.82
C CYS A 81 -6.59 1.92 -11.85
N ALA A 82 -6.90 2.54 -10.71
CA ALA A 82 -7.98 3.52 -10.59
C ALA A 82 -7.64 4.90 -11.18
N GLY A 83 -6.39 5.15 -11.60
CA GLY A 83 -5.96 6.42 -12.18
C GLY A 83 -5.71 7.52 -11.14
N LYS A 84 -5.97 8.79 -11.52
CA LYS A 84 -5.60 9.99 -10.73
C LYS A 84 -6.56 10.34 -9.59
N ASP A 85 -7.58 9.52 -9.35
CA ASP A 85 -8.64 9.87 -8.39
C ASP A 85 -8.24 9.54 -6.95
N LEU A 86 -7.58 8.41 -6.73
CA LEU A 86 -7.29 7.87 -5.39
C LEU A 86 -5.97 8.36 -4.81
N ALA A 87 -5.09 8.93 -5.62
CA ALA A 87 -3.78 9.41 -5.22
C ALA A 87 -3.35 10.60 -6.09
N THR A 88 -2.47 11.45 -5.56
CA THR A 88 -1.86 12.52 -6.37
C THR A 88 -0.87 11.93 -7.38
N GLU A 89 -0.55 12.66 -8.46
CA GLU A 89 0.45 12.23 -9.43
C GLU A 89 1.84 12.01 -8.81
N GLN A 90 2.20 12.84 -7.82
CA GLN A 90 3.42 12.65 -7.05
C GLN A 90 3.39 11.31 -6.28
N THR A 91 2.28 11.01 -5.61
CA THR A 91 2.09 9.77 -4.86
C THR A 91 2.12 8.55 -5.78
N THR A 92 1.46 8.61 -6.95
CA THR A 92 1.51 7.50 -7.92
C THR A 92 2.92 7.25 -8.44
N ASN A 93 3.69 8.31 -8.74
CA ASN A 93 5.08 8.17 -9.18
C ASN A 93 5.98 7.54 -8.11
N ARG A 94 5.74 7.88 -6.83
CA ARG A 94 6.42 7.26 -5.69
C ARG A 94 6.07 5.79 -5.53
N MET A 95 4.79 5.42 -5.65
CA MET A 95 4.36 4.02 -5.66
C MET A 95 5.04 3.22 -6.80
N ILE A 96 5.08 3.77 -8.01
CA ILE A 96 5.76 3.13 -9.15
C ILE A 96 7.25 2.93 -8.87
N SER A 97 7.90 3.95 -8.32
CA SER A 97 9.33 3.88 -7.97
C SER A 97 9.61 2.80 -6.93
N LEU A 98 8.76 2.70 -5.91
CA LEU A 98 8.83 1.64 -4.91
C LEU A 98 8.61 0.25 -5.51
N LEU A 99 7.61 0.08 -6.38
CA LEU A 99 7.34 -1.20 -7.02
C LEU A 99 8.52 -1.66 -7.88
N ARG A 100 9.17 -0.75 -8.61
CA ARG A 100 10.41 -1.02 -9.34
C ARG A 100 11.56 -1.39 -8.40
N GLN A 101 11.73 -0.67 -7.29
CA GLN A 101 12.75 -1.00 -6.30
C GLN A 101 12.53 -2.40 -5.70
N LEU A 102 11.28 -2.75 -5.36
CA LEU A 102 10.93 -4.07 -4.83
C LEU A 102 11.26 -5.18 -5.84
N GLN A 103 10.99 -4.97 -7.13
CA GLN A 103 11.35 -5.91 -8.19
C GLN A 103 12.86 -6.20 -8.26
N GLN A 104 13.71 -5.21 -7.95
CA GLN A 104 15.17 -5.37 -8.00
C GLN A 104 15.78 -5.92 -6.70
N THR A 105 15.10 -5.72 -5.57
CA THR A 105 15.66 -5.99 -4.24
C THR A 105 15.13 -7.26 -3.59
N LEU A 106 13.92 -7.70 -3.95
CA LEU A 106 13.32 -8.89 -3.38
C LEU A 106 13.85 -10.17 -4.06
N PRO A 107 14.00 -11.28 -3.31
CA PRO A 107 14.28 -12.58 -3.90
C PRO A 107 13.20 -13.00 -4.92
N PRO A 108 13.55 -13.74 -5.99
CA PRO A 108 12.59 -14.18 -7.00
C PRO A 108 11.37 -14.93 -6.45
N SER A 109 11.56 -15.73 -5.39
CA SER A 109 10.47 -16.44 -4.72
C SER A 109 9.50 -15.50 -3.99
N ALA A 110 10.01 -14.50 -3.28
CA ALA A 110 9.19 -13.51 -2.61
C ALA A 110 8.42 -12.65 -3.62
N LEU A 111 9.08 -12.26 -4.72
CA LEU A 111 8.43 -11.56 -5.82
C LEU A 111 7.30 -12.37 -6.42
N ALA A 112 7.54 -13.65 -6.75
CA ALA A 112 6.51 -14.51 -7.31
C ALA A 112 5.31 -14.67 -6.37
N LEU A 113 5.54 -14.84 -5.06
CA LEU A 113 4.47 -14.90 -4.07
C LEU A 113 3.65 -13.61 -4.03
N THR A 114 4.32 -12.45 -3.95
CA THR A 114 3.65 -11.15 -4.00
C THR A 114 2.85 -10.99 -5.28
N TRP A 115 3.43 -11.30 -6.44
CA TRP A 115 2.79 -11.15 -7.75
C TRP A 115 1.56 -12.03 -7.92
N SER A 116 1.68 -13.29 -7.50
CA SER A 116 0.60 -14.28 -7.61
C SER A 116 -0.61 -13.99 -6.71
N SER A 117 -0.43 -13.23 -5.63
CA SER A 117 -1.52 -12.84 -4.72
C SER A 117 -2.44 -11.75 -5.28
N LEU A 118 -2.03 -11.10 -6.39
CA LEU A 118 -2.76 -10.00 -6.98
C LEU A 118 -3.89 -10.48 -7.89
N GLN A 119 -4.92 -9.65 -8.03
CA GLN A 119 -5.99 -9.90 -8.99
C GLN A 119 -5.46 -9.77 -10.44
N PRO A 120 -6.06 -10.46 -11.43
CA PRO A 120 -5.57 -10.42 -12.81
C PRO A 120 -5.41 -9.01 -13.38
N GLN A 121 -6.34 -8.10 -13.07
CA GLN A 121 -6.25 -6.70 -13.52
C GLN A 121 -5.05 -5.96 -12.90
N GLN A 122 -4.79 -6.17 -11.60
CA GLN A 122 -3.65 -5.59 -10.90
C GLN A 122 -2.32 -6.14 -11.46
N GLN A 123 -2.28 -7.43 -11.79
CA GLN A 123 -1.11 -8.06 -12.42
C GLN A 123 -0.77 -7.40 -13.76
N LEU A 124 -1.78 -7.20 -14.62
CA LEU A 124 -1.60 -6.56 -15.92
C LEU A 124 -1.14 -5.11 -15.79
N THR A 125 -1.77 -4.34 -14.91
CA THR A 125 -1.39 -2.94 -14.68
C THR A 125 0.05 -2.83 -14.23
N LEU A 126 0.47 -3.64 -13.25
CA LEU A 126 1.84 -3.53 -12.80
C LEU A 126 2.84 -4.10 -13.82
N GLN A 127 2.50 -5.16 -14.58
CA GLN A 127 3.36 -5.60 -15.69
C GLN A 127 3.61 -4.46 -16.68
N SER A 128 2.56 -3.72 -17.07
CA SER A 128 2.68 -2.54 -17.93
C SER A 128 3.60 -1.48 -17.32
N ILE A 129 3.39 -1.14 -16.05
CA ILE A 129 4.17 -0.13 -15.31
C ILE A 129 5.65 -0.51 -15.16
N LEU A 130 5.96 -1.78 -14.86
CA LEU A 130 7.35 -2.23 -14.68
C LEU A 130 8.08 -2.47 -16.00
N SER A 131 7.35 -2.66 -17.10
CA SER A 131 7.93 -2.79 -18.45
C SER A 131 8.18 -1.45 -19.15
N SER A 132 7.62 -0.36 -18.62
CA SER A 132 7.82 1.02 -19.08
C SER A 132 9.04 1.65 -18.42
#